data_AF-A0A090YWF9-F1
#
_entry.id   AF-A0A090YWF9-F1
#
_cell.length_a   1.000
_cell.length_b   1.000
_cell.length_c   1.000
_cell.angle_alpha   90.00
_cell.angle_beta   90.00
_cell.angle_gamma   90.00
#
_symmetry.space_group_name_H-M   'P 1'
#
loop_
_entity.id
_entity.type
_entity.pdbx_description
1 polymer ?
#
loop_
_entity_poly.entity_id
_entity_poly.type
_entity_poly.pdbx_seq_one_letter_code
_entity_poly.pdbx_strand_id
1 'polypeptide(L)'
;MQNEEHYETEIVDTKEKLPFVLKLIIGTEGKGDFLLLNRLCTSTMGLAQCIYKVQELKPLRLHLHYQKSTDITFIWNKVYEGQKNIKESQYELNEKKQRALVYEHGKTEFFYPWRCGLYHFEVRVEEETYYGAFQIVPKNFFDDQFEMIQGHVKSILNELILDRGYYKKTFSALSDIEDSSYLVILRMLPQKMKKIKQTFKKVESNKKYIHQYNWEVRERKATRKSAIMAERKPSAKYYNRKFTEHKNSAENIFLKFKTKQFYYYLLEAESFLRRTIEILEGTKNSKAEEYKTVKTIIQTIERNGSVTDREKQKYKNIHLLKEADLRKSSVKIQEYKILSHIVHQSIQYFQNLLHSSFWRDISETANITIHAIPIPHRQLIHHLDLLPHYNQQSPALLFVYKPTFLVYEYYAFFIVISLLQQLGFVDKPPVREQIQKYFYVDGLQDGTKVILQRDDIQVHVAFNDLIETHPLIALSKGSNFYNGEDTKKPDIRLDCYMKQEEKYVYKSSIIIEVKYSPMYNIFQPVGNTKATEQMYKYWSIKYVEEQDGKRVYHRRAIYEVICVYPGSHMHSKKIESGCGVFLQLYPYKTKQGEEKLAGKHGMIQIFEKWLKSIVT
;
A
#
# COMPACT_ATOMS: atom_id res chain seq x y z
N MET A 1 13.82 28.00 33.58
CA MET A 1 12.47 28.10 34.16
C MET A 1 11.99 26.69 34.43
N GLN A 2 11.82 26.35 35.71
CA GLN A 2 11.28 25.08 36.18
C GLN A 2 9.79 25.02 35.78
N ASN A 3 9.41 24.10 34.90
CA ASN A 3 8.01 23.76 34.73
C ASN A 3 7.60 22.92 35.94
N GLU A 4 6.69 23.45 36.75
CA GLU A 4 6.01 22.72 37.81
C GLU A 4 5.49 21.40 37.26
N GLU A 5 5.85 20.27 37.90
CA GLU A 5 5.40 18.94 37.50
C GLU A 5 3.89 18.83 37.77
N HIS A 6 3.07 19.26 36.80
CA HIS A 6 1.64 19.03 36.83
C HIS A 6 1.38 17.54 36.57
N TYR A 7 1.09 16.82 37.64
CA TYR A 7 0.71 15.40 37.65
C TYR A 7 -0.76 15.17 37.29
N GLU A 8 -1.31 16.00 36.40
CA GLU A 8 -2.72 16.02 36.04
C GLU A 8 -2.90 15.90 34.52
N THR A 9 -3.98 15.25 34.10
CA THR A 9 -4.38 15.15 32.70
C THR A 9 -5.70 15.89 32.49
N GLU A 10 -5.72 16.86 31.59
CA GLU A 10 -6.92 17.62 31.22
C GLU A 10 -7.75 16.86 30.18
N ILE A 11 -9.06 16.78 30.41
CA ILE A 11 -10.03 16.29 29.43
C ILE A 11 -10.53 17.50 28.62
N VAL A 12 -10.03 17.68 27.41
CA VAL A 12 -10.23 18.92 26.63
C VAL A 12 -11.71 19.24 26.33
N ASP A 13 -12.55 18.21 26.22
CA ASP A 13 -13.97 18.36 25.90
C ASP A 13 -14.82 18.78 27.12
N THR A 14 -14.46 18.30 28.32
CA THR A 14 -15.23 18.52 29.57
C THR A 14 -14.54 19.50 30.52
N LYS A 15 -13.27 19.82 30.29
CA LYS A 15 -12.35 20.56 31.17
C LYS A 15 -12.12 19.89 32.53
N GLU A 16 -12.47 18.61 32.66
CA GLU A 16 -12.18 17.81 33.84
C GLU A 16 -10.67 17.53 33.95
N LYS A 17 -10.18 17.31 35.16
CA LYS A 17 -8.78 16.95 35.41
C LYS A 17 -8.69 15.59 36.10
N LEU A 18 -7.94 14.68 35.50
CA LEU A 18 -7.61 13.39 36.08
C LEU A 18 -6.37 13.51 36.97
N PRO A 19 -6.31 12.80 38.11
CA PRO A 19 -5.26 12.92 39.12
C PRO A 19 -3.97 12.14 38.78
N PHE A 20 -3.71 11.95 37.49
CA PHE A 20 -2.53 11.28 36.96
C PHE A 20 -2.11 11.86 35.62
N VAL A 21 -0.87 11.57 35.22
CA VAL A 21 -0.36 11.82 33.87
C VAL A 21 0.48 10.63 33.40
N LEU A 22 0.25 10.20 32.16
CA LEU A 22 1.10 9.20 31.52
C LEU A 22 2.28 9.90 30.84
N LYS A 23 3.49 9.47 31.17
CA LYS A 23 4.73 9.92 30.54
C LYS A 23 5.20 8.88 29.53
N LEU A 24 5.27 9.26 28.26
CA LEU A 24 5.86 8.46 27.20
C LEU A 24 7.35 8.78 27.09
N ILE A 25 8.21 7.82 27.39
CA ILE A 25 9.66 7.90 27.26
C ILE A 25 10.04 7.37 25.87
N ILE A 26 10.74 8.19 25.09
CA ILE A 26 11.12 7.93 23.70
C ILE A 26 12.65 7.77 23.61
N GLY A 27 13.12 6.55 23.37
CA GLY A 27 14.55 6.24 23.29
C GLY A 27 15.04 5.30 24.40
N THR A 28 16.36 5.25 24.58
CA THR A 28 17.02 4.47 25.64
C THR A 28 17.05 5.25 26.95
N GLU A 29 16.93 4.53 28.09
CA GLU A 29 16.97 5.14 29.42
C GLU A 29 18.31 5.89 29.61
N GLY A 30 18.23 7.20 29.90
CA GLY A 30 19.37 8.09 30.13
C GLY A 30 19.60 9.20 29.07
N LYS A 31 19.09 9.05 27.84
CA LYS A 31 19.19 10.06 26.76
C LYS A 31 17.89 10.28 25.98
N GLY A 32 16.78 9.70 26.46
CA GLY A 32 15.49 9.74 25.77
C GLY A 32 14.73 11.05 26.02
N ASP A 33 14.09 11.56 24.97
CA ASP A 33 13.08 12.61 25.09
C ASP A 33 11.84 12.03 25.80
N PHE A 34 11.03 12.87 26.43
CA PHE A 34 9.77 12.45 27.00
C PHE A 34 8.61 13.36 26.59
N LEU A 35 7.43 12.77 26.49
CA LEU A 35 6.17 13.48 26.28
C LEU A 35 5.24 13.20 27.44
N LEU A 36 4.62 14.24 27.98
CA LEU A 36 3.53 14.12 28.94
C LEU A 36 2.23 14.03 28.16
N LEU A 37 1.48 12.95 28.35
CA LEU A 37 0.15 12.75 27.76
C LEU A 37 -0.90 13.45 28.65
N ASN A 38 -0.79 14.77 28.78
CA ASN A 38 -1.54 15.59 29.73
C ASN A 38 -2.86 16.16 29.17
N ARG A 39 -3.25 15.74 27.97
CA ARG A 39 -4.51 16.07 27.30
C ARG A 39 -5.16 14.83 26.71
N LEU A 40 -6.40 14.57 27.07
CA LEU A 40 -7.24 13.50 26.51
C LEU A 40 -8.62 14.06 26.16
N CYS A 41 -9.41 13.31 25.39
CA CYS A 41 -10.77 13.69 25.04
C CYS A 41 -11.74 12.52 25.26
N THR A 42 -13.02 12.82 25.46
CA THR A 42 -14.10 11.80 25.57
C THR A 42 -14.77 11.56 24.22
N SER A 43 -14.61 12.48 23.27
CA SER A 43 -15.17 12.38 21.92
C SER A 43 -14.09 12.37 20.83
N THR A 44 -14.45 11.87 19.64
CA THR A 44 -13.58 11.92 18.46
C THR A 44 -13.39 13.33 17.91
N MET A 45 -14.27 14.28 18.27
CA MET A 45 -14.18 15.68 17.85
C MET A 45 -13.07 16.45 18.57
N GLY A 46 -12.80 16.13 19.83
CA GLY A 46 -11.72 16.72 20.63
C GLY A 46 -10.31 16.23 20.25
N LEU A 47 -10.22 15.16 19.48
CA LEU A 47 -8.96 14.43 19.25
C LEU A 47 -7.87 15.30 18.59
N ALA A 48 -8.25 16.26 17.74
CA ALA A 48 -7.29 17.18 17.11
C ALA A 48 -6.43 17.96 18.14
N GLN A 49 -6.93 18.12 19.36
CA GLN A 49 -6.24 18.80 20.46
C GLN A 49 -5.42 17.85 21.35
N CYS A 50 -5.52 16.55 21.10
CA CYS A 50 -4.90 15.45 21.87
C CYS A 50 -3.93 14.63 21.01
N ILE A 51 -3.23 15.29 20.07
CA ILE A 51 -2.25 14.66 19.17
C ILE A 51 -0.82 14.86 19.68
N TYR A 52 -0.09 13.77 19.87
CA TYR A 52 1.29 13.76 20.31
C TYR A 52 2.21 13.25 19.20
N LYS A 53 3.25 14.01 18.86
CA LYS A 53 4.21 13.62 17.81
C LYS A 53 5.26 12.66 18.36
N VAL A 54 5.43 11.50 17.73
CA VAL A 54 6.42 10.50 18.13
C VAL A 54 7.25 10.11 16.91
N GLN A 55 8.58 10.14 17.04
CA GLN A 55 9.46 9.73 15.96
C GLN A 55 9.46 8.21 15.79
N GLU A 56 9.39 7.75 14.54
CA GLU A 56 9.55 6.34 14.20
C GLU A 56 10.94 5.81 14.60
N LEU A 57 11.10 4.48 14.67
CA LEU A 57 12.39 3.82 14.90
C LEU A 57 13.07 4.13 16.25
N LYS A 58 12.33 4.66 17.25
CA LYS A 58 12.76 4.78 18.66
C LYS A 58 11.98 3.84 19.62
N PRO A 59 12.66 3.21 20.61
CA PRO A 59 11.99 2.48 21.69
C PRO A 59 11.00 3.36 22.47
N LEU A 60 9.88 2.80 22.92
CA LEU A 60 8.83 3.50 23.65
C LEU A 60 8.50 2.81 24.98
N ARG A 61 8.47 3.58 26.07
CA ARG A 61 8.04 3.11 27.39
C ARG A 61 7.02 4.07 27.98
N LEU A 62 6.02 3.53 28.66
CA LEU A 62 5.08 4.31 29.45
C LEU A 62 5.52 4.31 30.91
N HIS A 63 5.35 5.45 31.55
CA HIS A 63 5.53 5.65 32.97
C HIS A 63 4.30 6.37 33.53
N LEU A 64 3.66 5.79 34.53
CA LEU A 64 2.53 6.39 35.23
C LEU A 64 3.03 7.29 36.36
N HIS A 65 2.70 8.57 36.30
CA HIS A 65 2.83 9.48 37.43
C HIS A 65 1.44 9.84 37.96
N TYR A 66 1.26 9.83 39.28
CA TYR A 66 -0.05 10.00 39.89
C TYR A 66 0.05 10.80 41.19
N GLN A 67 -0.99 11.58 41.48
CA GLN A 67 -1.20 12.19 42.79
C GLN A 67 -2.00 11.27 43.71
N LYS A 68 -2.95 10.51 43.15
CA LYS A 68 -3.78 9.54 43.84
C LYS A 68 -3.65 8.17 43.16
N SER A 69 -3.54 7.11 43.95
CA SER A 69 -3.51 5.73 43.47
C SER A 69 -4.65 5.49 42.48
N THR A 70 -4.31 5.14 41.24
CA THR A 70 -5.26 4.94 40.15
C THR A 70 -4.79 3.78 39.29
N ASP A 71 -5.67 2.82 39.04
CA ASP A 71 -5.44 1.73 38.11
C ASP A 71 -5.82 2.17 36.69
N ILE A 72 -4.86 2.13 35.77
CA ILE A 72 -5.05 2.60 34.40
C ILE A 72 -4.74 1.49 33.43
N THR A 73 -5.63 1.31 32.47
CA THR A 73 -5.36 0.45 31.31
C THR A 73 -5.12 1.32 30.09
N PHE A 74 -3.89 1.29 29.60
CA PHE A 74 -3.52 1.97 28.38
C PHE A 74 -3.62 1.00 27.19
N ILE A 75 -4.35 1.38 26.15
CA ILE A 75 -4.58 0.57 24.95
C ILE A 75 -4.07 1.33 23.73
N TRP A 76 -3.12 0.75 23.01
CA TRP A 76 -2.59 1.36 21.79
C TRP A 76 -2.89 0.47 20.58
N ASN A 77 -3.59 1.04 19.59
CA ASN A 77 -3.80 0.43 18.28
C ASN A 77 -2.49 0.10 17.56
N LYS A 78 -2.36 -1.15 17.13
CA LYS A 78 -1.21 -1.63 16.35
C LYS A 78 -1.46 -1.56 14.85
N VAL A 79 -0.41 -1.86 14.10
CA VAL A 79 -0.52 -2.32 12.72
C VAL A 79 -0.86 -3.82 12.76
N TYR A 80 -1.91 -4.21 12.04
CA TYR A 80 -2.41 -5.58 11.96
C TYR A 80 -2.14 -6.17 10.58
N GLU A 81 -1.88 -7.47 10.52
CA GLU A 81 -1.64 -8.23 9.29
C GLU A 81 -2.80 -9.21 9.05
N GLY A 82 -3.39 -9.19 7.86
CA GLY A 82 -4.12 -10.33 7.25
C GLY A 82 -5.36 -10.97 7.92
N GLN A 83 -5.61 -10.85 9.22
CA GLN A 83 -6.72 -11.56 9.90
C GLN A 83 -7.39 -10.75 11.02
N LYS A 84 -8.73 -10.80 11.07
CA LYS A 84 -9.64 -9.88 11.79
C LYS A 84 -9.92 -10.18 13.28
N ASN A 85 -9.18 -11.09 13.94
CA ASN A 85 -9.48 -11.51 15.32
C ASN A 85 -8.26 -11.40 16.27
N ILE A 86 -7.54 -10.27 16.27
CA ILE A 86 -6.37 -10.09 17.15
C ILE A 86 -6.70 -9.07 18.25
N LYS A 87 -6.50 -9.49 19.51
CA LYS A 87 -6.70 -8.65 20.72
C LYS A 87 -5.74 -7.45 20.68
N GLU A 88 -6.25 -6.29 21.10
CA GLU A 88 -5.44 -5.08 21.26
C GLU A 88 -4.40 -5.27 22.37
N SER A 89 -3.27 -4.56 22.26
CA SER A 89 -2.32 -4.52 23.37
C SER A 89 -2.86 -3.64 24.47
N GLN A 90 -2.95 -4.23 25.66
CA GLN A 90 -3.34 -3.55 26.87
C GLN A 90 -2.15 -3.52 27.81
N TYR A 91 -1.87 -2.35 28.36
CA TYR A 91 -0.79 -2.11 29.30
C TYR A 91 -1.41 -1.59 30.58
N GLU A 92 -1.51 -2.48 31.56
CA GLU A 92 -1.97 -2.15 32.90
C GLU A 92 -0.85 -1.47 33.68
N LEU A 93 -1.15 -0.29 34.22
CA LEU A 93 -0.26 0.54 35.01
C LEU A 93 -0.95 0.87 36.34
N ASN A 94 -0.21 0.67 37.44
CA ASN A 94 -0.68 0.94 38.81
C ASN A 94 0.52 1.20 39.74
N GLU A 95 0.27 1.33 41.04
CA GLU A 95 1.32 1.61 42.04
C GLU A 95 2.43 0.55 42.07
N LYS A 96 2.09 -0.73 41.85
CA LYS A 96 3.06 -1.84 41.83
C LYS A 96 3.80 -1.95 40.50
N LYS A 97 3.17 -1.47 39.42
CA LYS A 97 3.68 -1.54 38.05
C LYS A 97 3.52 -0.19 37.36
N GLN A 98 4.39 0.74 37.73
CA GLN A 98 4.36 2.11 37.20
C GLN A 98 4.95 2.23 35.79
N ARG A 99 5.64 1.19 35.29
CA ARG A 99 6.31 1.21 33.98
C ARG A 99 5.85 0.06 33.09
N ALA A 100 5.68 0.36 31.80
CA ALA A 100 5.38 -0.63 30.78
C ALA A 100 6.22 -0.39 29.52
N LEU A 101 6.86 -1.45 29.02
CA LEU A 101 7.52 -1.43 27.72
C LEU A 101 6.45 -1.51 26.63
N VAL A 102 6.26 -0.43 25.87
CA VAL A 102 5.33 -0.42 24.75
C VAL A 102 5.99 -1.05 23.54
N TYR A 103 7.22 -0.63 23.24
CA TYR A 103 7.95 -1.09 22.07
C TYR A 103 9.48 -1.05 22.27
N GLU A 104 10.16 -2.12 21.86
CA GLU A 104 11.61 -2.11 21.65
C GLU A 104 12.02 -3.19 20.64
N HIS A 105 12.91 -2.82 19.70
CA HIS A 105 13.35 -3.70 18.63
C HIS A 105 14.04 -4.95 19.18
N GLY A 106 13.61 -6.11 18.70
CA GLY A 106 14.12 -7.42 19.14
C GLY A 106 13.62 -7.89 20.51
N LYS A 107 12.88 -7.06 21.27
CA LYS A 107 12.31 -7.45 22.58
C LYS A 107 10.79 -7.59 22.58
N THR A 108 10.09 -6.85 21.72
CA THR A 108 8.63 -6.96 21.58
C THR A 108 8.26 -7.68 20.29
N GLU A 109 7.27 -8.59 20.34
CA GLU A 109 6.78 -9.36 19.18
C GLU A 109 6.04 -8.52 18.12
N PHE A 110 5.88 -7.22 18.35
CA PHE A 110 5.06 -6.36 17.51
C PHE A 110 5.78 -5.97 16.21
N PHE A 111 5.04 -6.07 15.09
CA PHE A 111 5.47 -5.52 13.81
C PHE A 111 5.79 -4.04 13.97
N TYR A 112 7.05 -3.70 13.73
CA TYR A 112 7.61 -2.37 13.92
C TYR A 112 8.54 -2.00 12.76
N PRO A 113 8.66 -0.71 12.39
CA PRO A 113 8.05 0.48 12.99
C PRO A 113 6.55 0.64 12.75
N TRP A 114 5.86 1.31 13.69
CA TRP A 114 4.65 2.02 13.31
C TRP A 114 5.03 2.99 12.20
N ARG A 115 4.26 2.95 11.14
CA ARG A 115 4.58 3.65 9.90
C ARG A 115 4.13 5.10 10.06
N CYS A 116 4.72 6.04 9.35
CA CYS A 116 4.32 7.44 9.51
C CYS A 116 2.81 7.62 9.28
N GLY A 117 2.15 8.35 10.18
CA GLY A 117 0.70 8.52 10.17
C GLY A 117 0.08 8.61 11.57
N LEU A 118 -1.24 8.79 11.62
CA LEU A 118 -1.99 8.97 12.86
C LEU A 118 -2.50 7.64 13.43
N TYR A 119 -2.25 7.39 14.71
CA TYR A 119 -2.68 6.20 15.47
C TYR A 119 -3.36 6.63 16.75
N HIS A 120 -4.48 6.00 17.09
CA HIS A 120 -5.26 6.34 18.27
C HIS A 120 -4.91 5.43 19.43
N PHE A 121 -4.99 5.94 20.65
CA PHE A 121 -4.88 5.17 21.87
C PHE A 121 -6.07 5.48 22.80
N GLU A 122 -6.37 4.53 23.67
CA GLU A 122 -7.41 4.62 24.70
C GLU A 122 -6.75 4.54 26.07
N VAL A 123 -7.26 5.31 27.01
CA VAL A 123 -6.90 5.27 28.43
C VAL A 123 -8.18 4.95 29.19
N ARG A 124 -8.25 3.76 29.79
CA ARG A 124 -9.40 3.35 30.60
C ARG A 124 -9.08 3.52 32.07
N VAL A 125 -9.99 4.16 32.77
CA VAL A 125 -9.91 4.44 34.20
C VAL A 125 -11.29 4.12 34.78
N GLU A 126 -11.35 3.12 35.65
CA GLU A 126 -12.65 2.61 36.17
C GLU A 126 -13.62 2.24 35.03
N GLU A 127 -14.78 2.88 34.93
CA GLU A 127 -15.78 2.67 33.86
C GLU A 127 -15.64 3.64 32.69
N GLU A 128 -14.76 4.64 32.79
CA GLU A 128 -14.60 5.71 31.80
C GLU A 128 -13.47 5.42 30.81
N THR A 129 -13.66 5.84 29.55
CA THR A 129 -12.68 5.70 28.48
C THR A 129 -12.34 7.05 27.87
N TYR A 130 -11.06 7.37 27.88
CA TYR A 130 -10.51 8.59 27.32
C TYR A 130 -9.64 8.28 26.10
N TYR A 131 -9.52 9.24 25.18
CA TYR A 131 -8.87 9.05 23.90
C TYR A 131 -7.75 10.06 23.67
N GLY A 132 -6.75 9.63 22.92
CA GLY A 132 -5.70 10.49 22.36
C GLY A 132 -5.12 9.86 21.11
N ALA A 133 -4.19 10.56 20.46
CA ALA A 133 -3.54 10.06 19.25
C ALA A 133 -2.04 10.34 19.21
N PHE A 134 -1.31 9.42 18.61
CA PHE A 134 0.08 9.62 18.19
C PHE A 134 0.16 9.88 16.70
N GLN A 135 0.79 10.99 16.34
CA GLN A 135 1.27 11.22 14.99
C GLN A 135 2.69 10.68 14.90
N ILE A 136 2.85 9.55 14.21
CA ILE A 136 4.17 8.99 13.93
C ILE A 136 4.80 9.80 12.81
N VAL A 137 5.97 10.38 13.09
CA VAL A 137 6.71 11.26 12.17
C VAL A 137 8.05 10.64 11.75
N PRO A 138 8.58 10.98 10.56
CA PRO A 138 9.83 10.43 10.08
C PRO A 138 11.00 10.80 10.99
N LYS A 139 11.96 9.89 11.12
CA LYS A 139 13.17 10.09 11.91
C LYS A 139 14.22 10.97 11.23
N ASN A 140 14.39 10.84 9.91
CA ASN A 140 15.49 11.47 9.17
C ASN A 140 15.03 12.51 8.13
N PHE A 141 13.76 12.88 8.11
CA PHE A 141 13.22 13.96 7.28
C PHE A 141 12.47 14.95 8.16
N PHE A 142 12.39 16.20 7.72
CA PHE A 142 11.40 17.14 8.25
C PHE A 142 9.99 16.78 7.71
N ASP A 143 8.95 17.18 8.44
CA ASP A 143 7.55 16.84 8.11
C ASP A 143 7.18 17.29 6.68
N ASP A 144 7.57 18.51 6.29
CA ASP A 144 7.34 19.06 4.95
C ASP A 144 8.07 18.28 3.85
N GLN A 145 9.29 17.83 4.12
CA GLN A 145 10.08 17.02 3.19
C GLN A 145 9.41 15.68 2.93
N PHE A 146 8.91 15.02 3.97
CA PHE A 146 8.26 13.74 3.83
C PHE A 146 6.91 13.86 3.11
N GLU A 147 6.14 14.93 3.37
CA GLU A 147 4.93 15.24 2.62
C GLU A 147 5.22 15.44 1.12
N MET A 148 6.29 16.17 0.77
CA MET A 148 6.72 16.34 -0.63
C MET A 148 7.13 15.00 -1.26
N ILE A 149 7.85 14.14 -0.53
CA ILE A 149 8.22 12.79 -0.98
C ILE A 149 6.97 11.96 -1.26
N GLN A 150 6.02 11.92 -0.31
CA GLN A 150 4.77 11.20 -0.46
C GLN A 150 3.95 11.75 -1.63
N GLY A 151 3.82 13.07 -1.73
CA GLY A 151 3.10 13.75 -2.81
C GLY A 151 3.67 13.40 -4.19
N HIS A 152 5.00 13.39 -4.33
CA HIS A 152 5.66 13.01 -5.57
C HIS A 152 5.36 11.56 -5.97
N VAL A 153 5.52 10.60 -5.05
CA VAL A 153 5.21 9.19 -5.32
C VAL A 153 3.72 8.99 -5.64
N LYS A 154 2.82 9.65 -4.89
CA LYS A 154 1.37 9.62 -5.14
C LYS A 154 1.01 10.15 -6.53
N SER A 155 1.69 11.20 -6.99
CA SER A 155 1.41 11.83 -8.30
C SER A 155 1.69 10.91 -9.48
N ILE A 156 2.65 9.99 -9.35
CA ILE A 156 2.98 9.00 -10.38
C ILE A 156 1.98 7.85 -10.32
N LEU A 157 1.84 7.22 -9.14
CA LEU A 157 0.92 6.13 -8.87
C LEU A 157 0.48 6.20 -7.39
N ASN A 158 -0.73 6.74 -7.16
CA ASN A 158 -1.32 6.93 -5.82
C ASN A 158 -1.25 5.67 -4.94
N GLU A 159 -1.44 4.51 -5.55
CA GLU A 159 -1.49 3.23 -4.84
C GLU A 159 -0.12 2.71 -4.35
N LEU A 160 1.01 3.27 -4.81
CA LEU A 160 2.36 2.79 -4.43
C LEU A 160 2.68 3.01 -2.96
N ILE A 161 2.17 4.08 -2.36
CA ILE A 161 2.49 4.44 -0.99
C ILE A 161 1.67 3.68 0.06
N LEU A 162 0.60 2.99 -0.34
CA LEU A 162 -0.25 2.21 0.55
C LEU A 162 0.24 0.78 0.65
N ASP A 163 0.16 0.20 1.83
CA ASP A 163 0.44 -1.21 2.03
C ASP A 163 -0.85 -1.99 2.24
N ARG A 164 -1.10 -2.95 1.34
CA ARG A 164 -2.35 -3.69 1.30
C ARG A 164 -2.33 -4.95 2.16
N GLY A 165 -1.18 -5.33 2.73
CA GLY A 165 -1.06 -6.41 3.70
C GLY A 165 -1.45 -5.97 5.12
N TYR A 166 -1.31 -4.67 5.40
CA TYR A 166 -1.37 -4.14 6.75
C TYR A 166 -2.43 -3.06 6.94
N TYR A 167 -3.07 -3.07 8.10
CA TYR A 167 -4.11 -2.11 8.45
C TYR A 167 -3.95 -1.58 9.87
N LYS A 168 -4.52 -0.40 10.15
CA LYS A 168 -4.65 0.17 11.49
C LYS A 168 -6.12 0.32 11.84
N LYS A 169 -6.43 0.17 13.13
CA LYS A 169 -7.75 0.48 13.67
C LYS A 169 -7.78 1.97 14.06
N THR A 170 -8.83 2.68 13.64
CA THR A 170 -9.02 4.11 13.90
C THR A 170 -10.50 4.43 14.04
N PHE A 171 -10.84 5.68 14.39
CA PHE A 171 -12.21 6.15 14.37
C PHE A 171 -12.68 6.35 12.93
N SER A 172 -13.90 5.90 12.69
CA SER A 172 -14.71 6.19 11.51
C SER A 172 -14.71 7.65 11.05
N ALA A 173 -14.80 8.60 11.97
CA ALA A 173 -14.80 10.03 11.64
C ALA A 173 -13.47 10.53 11.00
N LEU A 174 -12.41 9.73 11.06
CA LEU A 174 -11.06 10.06 10.55
C LEU A 174 -10.70 9.24 9.30
N SER A 175 -11.67 8.51 8.76
CA SER A 175 -11.50 7.60 7.63
C SER A 175 -11.74 8.23 6.26
N ASP A 176 -12.35 9.42 6.23
CA ASP A 176 -12.68 10.17 5.00
C ASP A 176 -11.43 10.65 4.22
N ILE A 177 -10.23 10.35 4.72
CA ILE A 177 -8.94 10.84 4.21
C ILE A 177 -8.23 9.82 3.29
N GLU A 178 -8.66 8.55 3.17
CA GLU A 178 -7.89 7.56 2.37
C GLU A 178 -8.73 6.68 1.42
N ASP A 179 -8.36 6.76 0.13
CA ASP A 179 -9.00 6.25 -1.09
C ASP A 179 -9.39 4.76 -1.11
N SER A 180 -10.45 4.49 -1.87
CA SER A 180 -11.04 3.17 -2.12
C SER A 180 -10.19 2.28 -3.03
N SER A 181 -9.49 1.31 -2.47
CA SER A 181 -8.94 0.19 -3.25
C SER A 181 -9.97 -0.93 -3.42
N TYR A 182 -10.06 -1.49 -4.63
CA TYR A 182 -10.92 -2.65 -4.93
C TYR A 182 -10.78 -3.77 -3.88
N LEU A 183 -9.55 -4.02 -3.40
CA LEU A 183 -9.25 -5.10 -2.46
C LEU A 183 -9.88 -4.93 -1.07
N VAL A 184 -10.15 -3.69 -0.62
CA VAL A 184 -10.84 -3.43 0.65
C VAL A 184 -12.27 -3.94 0.58
N ILE A 185 -12.97 -3.53 -0.48
CA ILE A 185 -14.36 -3.91 -0.71
C ILE A 185 -14.46 -5.42 -0.92
N LEU A 186 -13.55 -5.99 -1.71
CA LEU A 186 -13.51 -7.42 -2.01
C LEU A 186 -13.30 -8.29 -0.76
N ARG A 187 -12.40 -7.89 0.15
CA ARG A 187 -12.19 -8.62 1.42
C ARG A 187 -13.36 -8.48 2.39
N MET A 188 -14.14 -7.42 2.30
CA MET A 188 -15.37 -7.24 3.09
C MET A 188 -16.62 -7.86 2.44
N LEU A 189 -16.53 -8.22 1.16
CA LEU A 189 -17.65 -8.71 0.36
C LEU A 189 -18.35 -9.93 1.00
N PRO A 190 -17.66 -10.97 1.52
CA PRO A 190 -18.35 -12.11 2.14
C PRO A 190 -19.28 -11.71 3.30
N GLN A 191 -18.81 -10.81 4.15
CA GLN A 191 -19.55 -10.32 5.32
C GLN A 191 -20.73 -9.43 4.89
N LYS A 192 -20.50 -8.54 3.91
CA LYS A 192 -21.55 -7.68 3.33
C LYS A 192 -22.63 -8.51 2.63
N MET A 193 -22.25 -9.52 1.85
CA MET A 193 -23.17 -10.32 1.04
C MET A 193 -24.25 -11.03 1.86
N LYS A 194 -23.93 -11.48 3.09
CA LYS A 194 -24.94 -12.07 3.99
C LYS A 194 -26.05 -11.06 4.32
N LYS A 195 -25.67 -9.84 4.70
CA LYS A 195 -26.61 -8.76 5.04
C LYS A 195 -27.38 -8.26 3.82
N ILE A 196 -26.71 -8.13 2.68
CA ILE A 196 -27.32 -7.75 1.40
C ILE A 196 -28.43 -8.73 1.02
N LYS A 197 -28.12 -10.04 1.00
CA LYS A 197 -29.09 -11.10 0.65
C LYS A 197 -30.32 -11.08 1.56
N GLN A 198 -30.12 -10.91 2.86
CA GLN A 198 -31.21 -10.84 3.84
C GLN A 198 -32.10 -9.61 3.63
N THR A 199 -31.50 -8.46 3.32
CA THR A 199 -32.23 -7.21 3.19
C THR A 199 -32.99 -7.13 1.86
N PHE A 200 -32.45 -7.69 0.77
CA PHE A 200 -33.19 -7.86 -0.49
C PHE A 200 -34.47 -8.67 -0.30
N LYS A 201 -34.41 -9.79 0.44
CA LYS A 201 -35.60 -10.58 0.76
C LYS A 201 -36.66 -9.77 1.50
N LYS A 202 -36.26 -8.87 2.41
CA LYS A 202 -37.18 -7.98 3.13
C LYS A 202 -37.85 -6.95 2.21
N VAL A 203 -37.12 -6.45 1.21
CA VAL A 203 -37.69 -5.55 0.20
C VAL A 203 -38.69 -6.30 -0.68
N GLU A 204 -38.34 -7.49 -1.15
CA GLU A 204 -39.23 -8.33 -1.98
C GLU A 204 -40.49 -8.79 -1.21
N SER A 205 -40.39 -9.00 0.11
CA SER A 205 -41.54 -9.37 0.94
C SER A 205 -42.44 -8.19 1.29
N ASN A 206 -41.99 -6.95 1.11
CA ASN A 206 -42.78 -5.75 1.41
C ASN A 206 -43.71 -5.41 0.24
N LYS A 207 -44.78 -6.19 0.11
CA LYS A 207 -45.75 -6.05 -0.97
C LYS A 207 -46.67 -4.85 -0.74
N LYS A 208 -46.51 -3.81 -1.54
CA LYS A 208 -47.50 -2.74 -1.67
C LYS A 208 -48.44 -3.08 -2.82
N TYR A 209 -49.74 -2.86 -2.65
CA TYR A 209 -50.74 -3.06 -3.70
C TYR A 209 -51.32 -1.73 -4.13
N ILE A 210 -51.51 -1.55 -5.44
CA ILE A 210 -52.20 -0.38 -6.00
C ILE A 210 -53.42 -0.83 -6.81
N HIS A 211 -54.34 0.10 -7.00
CA HIS A 211 -55.46 -0.07 -7.92
C HIS A 211 -55.04 0.34 -9.33
N GLN A 212 -55.01 -0.61 -10.25
CA GLN A 212 -54.85 -0.36 -11.67
C GLN A 212 -56.16 -0.67 -12.40
N TYR A 213 -56.51 0.12 -13.41
CA TYR A 213 -57.72 -0.11 -14.18
C TYR A 213 -57.38 -0.52 -15.60
N ASN A 214 -57.92 -1.66 -16.03
CA ASN A 214 -57.67 -2.26 -17.34
C ASN A 214 -58.99 -2.62 -18.03
N TRP A 215 -59.00 -2.56 -19.36
CA TRP A 215 -60.13 -2.98 -20.17
C TRP A 215 -60.15 -4.51 -20.32
N GLU A 216 -61.19 -5.16 -19.80
CA GLU A 216 -61.37 -6.62 -19.86
C GLU A 216 -62.73 -6.96 -20.47
N VAL A 217 -62.86 -8.12 -21.12
CA VAL A 217 -64.12 -8.56 -21.76
C VAL A 217 -65.19 -8.90 -20.71
N ARG A 218 -64.78 -9.41 -19.54
CA ARG A 218 -65.68 -9.79 -18.45
C ARG A 218 -65.87 -8.64 -17.48
N GLU A 219 -67.12 -8.27 -17.18
CA GLU A 219 -67.42 -7.22 -16.20
C GLU A 219 -67.10 -7.64 -14.77
N ARG A 220 -66.54 -6.72 -13.98
CA ARG A 220 -66.34 -6.85 -12.52
C ARG A 220 -67.10 -5.75 -11.79
N LYS A 221 -67.11 -5.80 -10.44
CA LYS A 221 -67.77 -4.79 -9.59
C LYS A 221 -67.41 -3.37 -10.02
N ALA A 222 -68.40 -2.66 -10.57
CA ALA A 222 -68.24 -1.32 -11.11
C ALA A 222 -67.86 -0.33 -9.99
N THR A 223 -66.94 0.58 -10.32
CA THR A 223 -66.61 1.73 -9.48
C THR A 223 -67.07 3.00 -10.17
N ARG A 224 -67.14 4.13 -9.45
CA ARG A 224 -67.45 5.44 -10.04
C ARG A 224 -66.56 5.76 -11.25
N LYS A 225 -65.27 5.41 -11.18
CA LYS A 225 -64.32 5.61 -12.29
C LYS A 225 -64.57 4.66 -13.47
N SER A 226 -65.00 3.43 -13.20
CA SER A 226 -65.40 2.45 -14.22
C SER A 226 -66.62 2.93 -15.01
N ALA A 227 -67.64 3.44 -14.31
CA ALA A 227 -68.87 3.96 -14.92
C ALA A 227 -68.59 5.17 -15.82
N ILE A 228 -67.87 6.17 -15.29
CA ILE A 228 -67.50 7.39 -16.05
C ILE A 228 -66.70 7.04 -17.32
N MET A 229 -65.78 6.08 -17.25
CA MET A 229 -64.98 5.69 -18.42
C MET A 229 -65.75 4.85 -19.44
N ALA A 230 -66.70 4.02 -18.99
CA ALA A 230 -67.59 3.27 -19.88
C ALA A 230 -68.51 4.20 -20.68
N GLU A 231 -69.03 5.26 -20.05
CA GLU A 231 -69.82 6.31 -20.73
C GLU A 231 -68.99 7.11 -21.74
N ARG A 232 -67.76 7.48 -21.36
CA ARG A 232 -66.87 8.28 -22.22
C ARG A 232 -66.30 7.51 -23.42
N LYS A 233 -66.18 6.19 -23.32
CA LYS A 233 -65.60 5.36 -24.37
C LYS A 233 -66.35 4.02 -24.45
N PRO A 234 -67.49 3.99 -25.16
CA PRO A 234 -68.26 2.76 -25.36
C PRO A 234 -67.39 1.75 -26.09
N SER A 235 -67.11 0.63 -25.44
CA SER A 235 -66.29 -0.45 -26.02
C SER A 235 -66.89 -1.80 -25.64
N ALA A 236 -66.64 -2.85 -26.41
CA ALA A 236 -67.04 -4.22 -26.07
C ALA A 236 -66.30 -4.79 -24.83
N LYS A 237 -65.52 -3.97 -24.13
CA LYS A 237 -64.76 -4.30 -22.92
C LYS A 237 -65.17 -3.36 -21.79
N TYR A 238 -65.03 -3.83 -20.55
CA TYR A 238 -65.35 -3.12 -19.31
C TYR A 238 -64.07 -2.62 -18.63
N TYR A 239 -64.09 -1.38 -18.11
CA TYR A 239 -62.95 -0.76 -17.43
C TYR A 239 -62.89 -1.17 -15.95
N ASN A 240 -62.24 -2.30 -15.69
CA ASN A 240 -62.25 -2.96 -14.39
C ASN A 240 -61.11 -2.53 -13.49
N ARG A 241 -61.40 -2.37 -12.19
CA ARG A 241 -60.38 -2.21 -11.15
C ARG A 241 -59.72 -3.55 -10.84
N LYS A 242 -58.40 -3.61 -10.92
CA LYS A 242 -57.56 -4.74 -10.52
C LYS A 242 -56.61 -4.29 -9.41
N PHE A 243 -56.42 -5.17 -8.42
CA PHE A 243 -55.35 -5.01 -7.45
C PHE A 243 -54.09 -5.63 -8.03
N THR A 244 -53.07 -4.80 -8.23
CA THR A 244 -51.77 -5.24 -8.73
C THR A 244 -50.70 -4.87 -7.72
N GLU A 245 -49.70 -5.74 -7.59
CA GLU A 245 -48.54 -5.45 -6.76
C GLU A 245 -47.76 -4.27 -7.36
N HIS A 246 -47.52 -3.25 -6.56
CA HIS A 246 -46.79 -2.04 -6.94
C HIS A 246 -45.29 -2.27 -6.79
N LYS A 247 -44.72 -3.01 -7.75
CA LYS A 247 -43.28 -3.28 -7.79
C LYS A 247 -42.48 -2.06 -8.27
N ASN A 248 -43.01 -1.30 -9.23
CA ASN A 248 -42.31 -0.19 -9.88
C ASN A 248 -42.42 1.15 -9.12
N SER A 249 -42.06 1.17 -7.84
CA SER A 249 -42.02 2.41 -7.05
C SER A 249 -40.70 3.17 -7.26
N ALA A 250 -40.69 4.47 -6.99
CA ALA A 250 -39.49 5.31 -7.12
C ALA A 250 -38.31 4.76 -6.30
N GLU A 251 -38.57 4.23 -5.11
CA GLU A 251 -37.56 3.66 -4.21
C GLU A 251 -36.98 2.35 -4.77
N ASN A 252 -37.83 1.52 -5.38
CA ASN A 252 -37.41 0.28 -6.02
C ASN A 252 -36.60 0.55 -7.31
N ILE A 253 -36.98 1.57 -8.08
CA ILE A 253 -36.23 2.01 -9.26
C ILE A 253 -34.83 2.49 -8.85
N PHE A 254 -34.73 3.38 -7.85
CA PHE A 254 -33.44 3.89 -7.37
C PHE A 254 -32.57 2.77 -6.78
N LEU A 255 -33.16 1.85 -6.02
CA LEU A 255 -32.45 0.69 -5.50
C LEU A 255 -31.95 -0.24 -6.63
N LYS A 256 -32.76 -0.47 -7.68
CA LYS A 256 -32.33 -1.23 -8.87
C LYS A 256 -31.14 -0.55 -9.57
N PHE A 257 -31.18 0.78 -9.71
CA PHE A 257 -30.07 1.57 -10.27
C PHE A 257 -28.78 1.38 -9.45
N LYS A 258 -28.82 1.58 -8.12
CA LYS A 258 -27.67 1.35 -7.23
C LYS A 258 -27.16 -0.08 -7.27
N THR A 259 -28.06 -1.05 -7.36
CA THR A 259 -27.72 -2.47 -7.52
C THR A 259 -26.96 -2.72 -8.83
N LYS A 260 -27.38 -2.11 -9.94
CA LYS A 260 -26.65 -2.19 -11.22
C LYS A 260 -25.27 -1.57 -11.15
N GLN A 261 -25.13 -0.39 -10.52
CA GLN A 261 -23.81 0.23 -10.32
C GLN A 261 -22.86 -0.70 -9.57
N PHE A 262 -23.34 -1.30 -8.47
CA PHE A 262 -22.56 -2.28 -7.70
C PHE A 262 -22.23 -3.54 -8.52
N TYR A 263 -23.16 -4.02 -9.34
CA TYR A 263 -22.94 -5.15 -10.24
C TYR A 263 -21.86 -4.88 -11.29
N TYR A 264 -21.88 -3.72 -11.95
CA TYR A 264 -20.83 -3.33 -12.91
C TYR A 264 -19.47 -3.21 -12.24
N TYR A 265 -19.42 -2.66 -11.03
CA TYR A 265 -18.19 -2.63 -10.24
C TYR A 265 -17.65 -4.04 -9.93
N LEU A 266 -18.52 -5.02 -9.63
CA LEU A 266 -18.09 -6.40 -9.44
C LEU A 266 -17.52 -7.01 -10.72
N LEU A 267 -18.09 -6.71 -11.90
CA LEU A 267 -17.56 -7.15 -13.20
C LEU A 267 -16.17 -6.56 -13.48
N GLU A 268 -15.95 -5.28 -13.19
CA GLU A 268 -14.63 -4.66 -13.27
C GLU A 268 -13.63 -5.32 -12.32
N ALA A 269 -14.05 -5.57 -11.08
CA ALA A 269 -13.23 -6.25 -10.08
C ALA A 269 -12.86 -7.69 -10.50
N GLU A 270 -13.77 -8.42 -11.12
CA GLU A 270 -13.51 -9.76 -11.66
C GLU A 270 -12.47 -9.73 -12.78
N SER A 271 -12.59 -8.77 -13.71
CA SER A 271 -11.62 -8.56 -14.79
C SER A 271 -10.23 -8.24 -14.24
N PHE A 272 -10.16 -7.36 -13.24
CA PHE A 272 -8.92 -7.03 -12.52
C PHE A 272 -8.29 -8.26 -11.84
N LEU A 273 -9.09 -9.06 -11.12
CA LEU A 273 -8.59 -10.26 -10.43
C LEU A 273 -8.08 -11.31 -11.41
N ARG A 274 -8.81 -11.56 -12.51
CA ARG A 274 -8.40 -12.50 -13.56
C ARG A 274 -7.05 -12.11 -14.16
N ARG A 275 -6.92 -10.86 -14.60
CA ARG A 275 -5.66 -10.34 -15.17
C ARG A 275 -4.49 -10.44 -14.17
N THR A 276 -4.76 -10.15 -12.90
CA THR A 276 -3.75 -10.27 -11.83
C THR A 276 -3.30 -11.72 -11.62
N ILE A 277 -4.24 -12.67 -11.60
CA ILE A 277 -3.93 -14.10 -11.45
C ILE A 277 -3.07 -14.59 -12.62
N GLU A 278 -3.44 -14.26 -13.86
CA GLU A 278 -2.69 -14.65 -15.07
C GLU A 278 -1.22 -14.20 -14.99
N ILE A 279 -0.98 -12.97 -14.55
CA ILE A 279 0.39 -12.44 -14.48
C ILE A 279 1.19 -13.06 -13.34
N LEU A 280 0.56 -13.28 -12.18
CA LEU A 280 1.20 -13.98 -11.07
C LEU A 280 1.54 -15.44 -11.45
N GLU A 281 0.67 -16.12 -12.18
CA GLU A 281 0.94 -17.48 -12.68
C GLU A 281 2.07 -17.50 -13.72
N GLY A 282 2.10 -16.56 -14.66
CA GLY A 282 3.21 -16.40 -15.60
C GLY A 282 4.55 -16.18 -14.87
N THR A 283 4.56 -15.30 -13.86
CA THR A 283 5.73 -15.03 -13.03
C THR A 283 6.17 -16.27 -12.25
N LYS A 284 5.21 -17.04 -11.69
CA LYS A 284 5.50 -18.29 -10.99
C LYS A 284 6.10 -19.35 -11.92
N ASN A 285 5.61 -19.46 -13.15
CA ASN A 285 6.14 -20.41 -14.13
C ASN A 285 7.60 -20.10 -14.49
N SER A 286 7.93 -18.82 -14.69
CA SER A 286 9.31 -18.38 -14.89
C SER A 286 10.20 -18.77 -13.70
N LYS A 287 9.78 -18.46 -12.46
CA LYS A 287 10.49 -18.87 -11.24
C LYS A 287 10.63 -20.40 -11.10
N ALA A 288 9.66 -21.17 -11.58
CA ALA A 288 9.69 -22.63 -11.52
C ALA A 288 10.75 -23.22 -12.48
N GLU A 289 10.92 -22.60 -13.65
CA GLU A 289 11.96 -23.00 -14.59
C GLU A 289 13.38 -22.66 -14.07
N GLU A 290 13.52 -21.51 -13.40
CA GLU A 290 14.75 -21.17 -12.68
C GLU A 290 15.08 -22.21 -11.60
N TYR A 291 14.09 -22.60 -10.81
CA TYR A 291 14.25 -23.60 -9.77
C TYR A 291 14.72 -24.95 -10.34
N LYS A 292 14.15 -25.40 -11.47
CA LYS A 292 14.63 -26.59 -12.17
C LYS A 292 16.08 -26.43 -12.65
N THR A 293 16.42 -25.29 -13.23
CA THR A 293 17.78 -25.00 -13.72
C THR A 293 18.80 -25.08 -12.58
N VAL A 294 18.52 -24.45 -11.45
CA VAL A 294 19.36 -24.51 -10.24
C VAL A 294 19.47 -25.94 -9.73
N LYS A 295 18.37 -26.71 -9.73
CA LYS A 295 18.38 -28.11 -9.32
C LYS A 295 19.29 -28.97 -10.21
N THR A 296 19.26 -28.76 -11.52
CA THR A 296 20.17 -29.45 -12.47
C THR A 296 21.62 -29.08 -12.19
N ILE A 297 21.91 -27.79 -11.94
CA ILE A 297 23.27 -27.34 -11.60
C ILE A 297 23.77 -28.00 -10.31
N ILE A 298 22.93 -28.10 -9.28
CA ILE A 298 23.27 -28.81 -8.03
C ILE A 298 23.64 -30.26 -8.30
N GLN A 299 22.83 -30.97 -9.09
CA GLN A 299 23.09 -32.37 -9.41
C GLN A 299 24.42 -32.57 -10.16
N THR A 300 24.75 -31.65 -11.07
CA THR A 300 26.05 -31.68 -11.77
C THR A 300 27.22 -31.39 -10.83
N ILE A 301 27.06 -30.42 -9.93
CA ILE A 301 28.10 -29.99 -8.99
C ILE A 301 28.34 -31.04 -7.89
N GLU A 302 27.29 -31.68 -7.37
CA GLU A 302 27.42 -32.73 -6.35
C GLU A 302 28.12 -33.99 -6.89
N ARG A 303 27.96 -34.28 -8.19
CA ARG A 303 28.64 -35.39 -8.87
C ARG A 303 30.11 -35.10 -9.18
N ASN A 304 30.55 -33.84 -9.15
CA ASN A 304 31.92 -33.47 -9.48
C ASN A 304 32.76 -33.28 -8.20
N GLY A 305 33.68 -34.21 -7.94
CA GLY A 305 34.56 -34.20 -6.78
C GLY A 305 35.55 -33.02 -6.73
N SER A 306 35.81 -32.36 -7.87
CA SER A 306 36.72 -31.21 -7.95
C SER A 306 36.07 -29.88 -7.54
N VAL A 307 34.76 -29.85 -7.30
CA VAL A 307 34.06 -28.64 -6.86
C VAL A 307 34.14 -28.49 -5.36
N THR A 308 34.54 -27.31 -4.90
CA THR A 308 34.66 -27.00 -3.47
C THR A 308 33.33 -27.10 -2.73
N ASP A 309 33.38 -27.49 -1.45
CA ASP A 309 32.17 -27.58 -0.61
C ASP A 309 31.51 -26.22 -0.39
N ARG A 310 32.29 -25.13 -0.42
CA ARG A 310 31.77 -23.76 -0.41
C ARG A 310 30.84 -23.50 -1.60
N GLU A 311 31.23 -23.91 -2.79
CA GLU A 311 30.40 -23.73 -4.00
C GLU A 311 29.16 -24.65 -3.96
N LYS A 312 29.30 -25.89 -3.47
CA LYS A 312 28.16 -26.79 -3.24
C LYS A 312 27.13 -26.17 -2.28
N GLN A 313 27.59 -25.62 -1.15
CA GLN A 313 26.72 -24.98 -0.17
C GLN A 313 26.03 -23.73 -0.71
N LYS A 314 26.73 -22.94 -1.53
CA LYS A 314 26.17 -21.75 -2.20
C LYS A 314 24.96 -22.12 -3.05
N TYR A 315 25.05 -23.14 -3.91
CA TYR A 315 23.91 -23.56 -4.73
C TYR A 315 22.76 -24.15 -3.92
N LYS A 316 23.04 -24.89 -2.84
CA LYS A 316 22.00 -25.35 -1.90
C LYS A 316 21.22 -24.18 -1.31
N ASN A 317 21.91 -23.11 -0.88
CA ASN A 317 21.25 -21.91 -0.36
C ASN A 317 20.40 -21.22 -1.43
N ILE A 318 20.88 -21.12 -2.67
CA ILE A 318 20.11 -20.55 -3.79
C ILE A 318 18.84 -21.37 -4.05
N HIS A 319 18.95 -22.70 -4.06
CA HIS A 319 17.80 -23.58 -4.25
C HIS A 319 16.74 -23.39 -3.15
N LEU A 320 17.16 -23.30 -1.88
CA LEU A 320 16.26 -23.01 -0.76
C LEU A 320 15.56 -21.65 -0.91
N LEU A 321 16.28 -20.61 -1.33
CA LEU A 321 15.70 -19.29 -1.59
C LEU A 321 14.65 -19.35 -2.71
N LYS A 322 14.97 -20.00 -3.83
CA LYS A 322 14.04 -20.16 -4.97
C LYS A 322 12.81 -20.98 -4.59
N GLU A 323 12.98 -22.01 -3.76
CA GLU A 323 11.87 -22.79 -3.22
C GLU A 323 10.94 -21.93 -2.35
N ALA A 324 11.51 -21.11 -1.45
CA ALA A 324 10.75 -20.20 -0.60
C ALA A 324 9.97 -19.17 -1.45
N ASP A 325 10.58 -18.62 -2.50
CA ASP A 325 9.91 -17.68 -3.42
C ASP A 325 8.74 -18.32 -4.18
N LEU A 326 8.88 -19.58 -4.60
CA LEU A 326 7.80 -20.35 -5.23
C LEU A 326 6.64 -20.62 -4.26
N ARG A 327 6.94 -20.93 -3.00
CA ARG A 327 5.92 -21.11 -1.95
C ARG A 327 5.18 -19.79 -1.71
N LYS A 328 5.89 -18.68 -1.51
CA LYS A 328 5.29 -17.33 -1.35
C LYS A 328 4.39 -16.97 -2.53
N SER A 329 4.87 -17.19 -3.76
CA SER A 329 4.09 -16.90 -4.98
C SER A 329 2.82 -17.75 -5.05
N SER A 330 2.89 -19.02 -4.62
CA SER A 330 1.74 -19.93 -4.60
C SER A 330 0.67 -19.51 -3.61
N VAL A 331 1.05 -19.12 -2.39
CA VAL A 331 0.13 -18.59 -1.37
C VAL A 331 -0.58 -17.34 -1.90
N LYS A 332 0.18 -16.40 -2.46
CA LYS A 332 -0.37 -15.16 -3.03
C LYS A 332 -1.37 -15.45 -4.15
N ILE A 333 -1.07 -16.35 -5.09
CA ILE A 333 -2.01 -16.74 -6.15
C ILE A 333 -3.29 -17.34 -5.57
N GLN A 334 -3.18 -18.19 -4.55
CA GLN A 334 -4.33 -18.85 -3.93
C GLN A 334 -5.27 -17.85 -3.24
N GLU A 335 -4.72 -16.84 -2.56
CA GLU A 335 -5.53 -15.73 -2.00
C GLU A 335 -6.36 -15.02 -3.08
N TYR A 336 -5.75 -14.74 -4.23
CA TYR A 336 -6.43 -14.09 -5.36
C TYR A 336 -7.51 -14.98 -5.98
N LYS A 337 -7.25 -16.29 -6.08
CA LYS A 337 -8.25 -17.25 -6.55
C LYS A 337 -9.45 -17.32 -5.61
N ILE A 338 -9.23 -17.26 -4.29
CA ILE A 338 -10.31 -17.20 -3.30
C ILE A 338 -11.15 -15.93 -3.49
N LEU A 339 -10.50 -14.76 -3.63
CA LEU A 339 -11.21 -13.50 -3.90
C LEU A 339 -11.99 -13.55 -5.21
N SER A 340 -11.39 -14.09 -6.28
CA SER A 340 -12.03 -14.24 -7.58
C SER A 340 -13.27 -15.12 -7.49
N HIS A 341 -13.20 -16.21 -6.73
CA HIS A 341 -14.33 -17.09 -6.50
C HIS A 341 -15.49 -16.38 -5.77
N ILE A 342 -15.17 -15.62 -4.72
CA ILE A 342 -16.15 -14.83 -3.95
C ILE A 342 -16.84 -13.78 -4.84
N VAL A 343 -16.07 -13.09 -5.68
CA VAL A 343 -16.59 -12.09 -6.62
C VAL A 343 -17.51 -12.75 -7.64
N HIS A 344 -17.07 -13.85 -8.24
CA HIS A 344 -17.85 -14.58 -9.23
C HIS A 344 -19.20 -15.05 -8.67
N GLN A 345 -19.21 -15.62 -7.46
CA GLN A 345 -20.46 -15.99 -6.77
C GLN A 345 -21.37 -14.78 -6.52
N SER A 346 -20.79 -13.62 -6.25
CA SER A 346 -21.56 -12.39 -6.03
C SER A 346 -22.15 -11.87 -7.33
N ILE A 347 -21.39 -11.88 -8.42
CA ILE A 347 -21.86 -11.55 -9.79
C ILE A 347 -23.03 -12.43 -10.17
N GLN A 348 -22.90 -13.76 -10.03
CA GLN A 348 -23.98 -14.71 -10.32
C GLN A 348 -25.24 -14.40 -9.51
N TYR A 349 -25.09 -14.09 -8.21
CA TYR A 349 -26.21 -13.71 -7.37
C TYR A 349 -26.92 -12.45 -7.88
N PHE A 350 -26.17 -11.38 -8.19
CA PHE A 350 -26.78 -10.13 -8.66
C PHE A 350 -27.39 -10.24 -10.06
N GLN A 351 -26.77 -11.02 -10.94
CA GLN A 351 -27.34 -11.36 -12.25
C GLN A 351 -28.70 -12.05 -12.07
N ASN A 352 -28.76 -13.10 -11.24
CA ASN A 352 -30.01 -13.81 -10.95
C ASN A 352 -31.05 -12.91 -10.25
N LEU A 353 -30.60 -12.05 -9.34
CA LEU A 353 -31.46 -11.10 -8.63
C LEU A 353 -32.12 -10.11 -9.60
N LEU A 354 -31.33 -9.47 -10.48
CA LEU A 354 -31.83 -8.48 -11.43
C LEU A 354 -32.78 -9.08 -12.48
N HIS A 355 -32.66 -10.38 -12.78
CA HIS A 355 -33.57 -11.13 -13.65
C HIS A 355 -34.74 -11.78 -12.93
N SER A 356 -34.86 -11.64 -11.60
CA SER A 356 -35.97 -12.22 -10.84
C SER A 356 -37.32 -11.60 -11.24
N SER A 357 -38.41 -12.33 -11.00
CA SER A 357 -39.78 -11.87 -11.30
C SER A 357 -40.17 -10.58 -10.57
N PHE A 358 -39.45 -10.19 -9.52
CA PHE A 358 -39.66 -8.92 -8.83
C PHE A 358 -38.90 -7.79 -9.53
N TRP A 359 -37.59 -7.96 -9.76
CA TRP A 359 -36.70 -6.90 -10.27
C TRP A 359 -36.81 -6.66 -11.77
N ARG A 360 -37.19 -7.69 -12.54
CA ARG A 360 -37.40 -7.57 -13.99
C ARG A 360 -38.51 -6.58 -14.32
N ASP A 361 -39.57 -6.52 -13.51
CA ASP A 361 -40.75 -5.68 -13.74
C ASP A 361 -40.54 -4.20 -13.31
N ILE A 362 -39.38 -3.86 -12.73
CA ILE A 362 -39.03 -2.51 -12.30
C ILE A 362 -38.31 -1.76 -13.43
N SER A 363 -38.73 -0.53 -13.70
CA SER A 363 -38.18 0.34 -14.75
C SER A 363 -36.76 0.85 -14.46
N GLU A 364 -36.07 1.32 -15.49
CA GLU A 364 -34.64 1.66 -15.47
C GLU A 364 -34.36 3.17 -15.60
N THR A 365 -35.16 4.02 -14.95
CA THR A 365 -34.97 5.48 -15.05
C THR A 365 -33.86 5.97 -14.10
N ALA A 366 -32.95 6.80 -14.63
CA ALA A 366 -31.67 7.13 -13.98
C ALA A 366 -31.71 8.36 -13.04
N ASN A 367 -32.73 9.22 -13.13
CA ASN A 367 -32.77 10.49 -12.39
C ASN A 367 -33.91 10.48 -11.37
N ILE A 368 -33.61 10.05 -10.14
CA ILE A 368 -34.56 10.17 -9.03
C ILE A 368 -33.83 10.67 -7.78
N THR A 369 -34.20 11.88 -7.35
CA THR A 369 -33.84 12.41 -6.03
C THR A 369 -34.99 12.06 -5.08
N ILE A 370 -34.73 11.21 -4.07
CA ILE A 370 -35.78 10.73 -3.15
C ILE A 370 -35.55 11.33 -1.76
N HIS A 371 -36.51 12.11 -1.26
CA HIS A 371 -36.43 12.73 0.06
C HIS A 371 -36.84 11.78 1.20
N ALA A 372 -37.56 10.69 0.91
CA ALA A 372 -37.99 9.70 1.91
C ALA A 372 -37.81 8.27 1.39
N ILE A 373 -36.80 7.56 1.93
CA ILE A 373 -36.49 6.16 1.56
C ILE A 373 -36.84 5.23 2.74
N PRO A 374 -37.59 4.14 2.54
CA PRO A 374 -37.87 3.14 3.57
C PRO A 374 -36.59 2.59 4.21
N ILE A 375 -36.66 2.20 5.48
CA ILE A 375 -35.50 1.70 6.24
C ILE A 375 -34.78 0.54 5.52
N PRO A 376 -35.47 -0.49 4.97
CA PRO A 376 -34.80 -1.59 4.27
C PRO A 376 -34.04 -1.12 3.02
N HIS A 377 -34.58 -0.16 2.28
CA HIS A 377 -33.95 0.42 1.09
C HIS A 377 -32.72 1.24 1.45
N ARG A 378 -32.77 2.05 2.52
CA ARG A 378 -31.59 2.77 3.05
C ARG A 378 -30.49 1.82 3.49
N GLN A 379 -30.84 0.74 4.20
CA GLN A 379 -29.89 -0.28 4.63
C GLN A 379 -29.21 -0.97 3.44
N LEU A 380 -29.96 -1.27 2.36
CA LEU A 380 -29.39 -1.85 1.15
C LEU A 380 -28.46 -0.88 0.42
N ILE A 381 -28.88 0.38 0.22
CA ILE A 381 -28.06 1.40 -0.43
C ILE A 381 -26.74 1.55 0.33
N HIS A 382 -26.80 1.65 1.66
CA HIS A 382 -25.61 1.70 2.52
C HIS A 382 -24.68 0.48 2.35
N HIS A 383 -25.23 -0.72 2.16
CA HIS A 383 -24.42 -1.91 1.92
C HIS A 383 -23.81 -1.96 0.51
N LEU A 384 -24.53 -1.44 -0.49
CA LEU A 384 -24.14 -1.37 -1.90
C LEU A 384 -23.20 -0.20 -2.22
N ASP A 385 -23.13 0.81 -1.35
CA ASP A 385 -22.21 1.92 -1.54
C ASP A 385 -20.75 1.44 -1.50
N LEU A 386 -20.02 1.94 -2.50
CA LEU A 386 -18.59 1.65 -2.72
C LEU A 386 -17.72 2.44 -1.75
N LEU A 387 -18.20 3.59 -1.28
CA LEU A 387 -17.54 4.36 -0.23
C LEU A 387 -17.88 3.75 1.13
N PRO A 388 -16.87 3.43 1.97
CA PRO A 388 -17.14 2.98 3.32
C PRO A 388 -17.81 4.11 4.10
N HIS A 389 -19.06 3.90 4.52
CA HIS A 389 -19.77 4.82 5.39
C HIS A 389 -19.56 4.35 6.83
N TYR A 390 -18.78 5.10 7.59
CA TYR A 390 -18.43 4.70 8.93
C TYR A 390 -19.29 5.48 9.95
N ASN A 391 -20.00 4.77 10.84
CA ASN A 391 -20.68 5.39 11.99
C ASN A 391 -19.64 5.98 12.94
N GLN A 392 -19.79 7.22 13.41
CA GLN A 392 -18.81 7.99 14.21
C GLN A 392 -18.19 7.29 15.44
N GLN A 393 -18.80 6.20 15.93
CA GLN A 393 -18.34 5.43 17.09
C GLN A 393 -17.79 4.02 16.76
N SER A 394 -18.00 3.52 15.53
CA SER A 394 -17.50 2.19 15.15
C SER A 394 -16.08 2.28 14.62
N PRO A 395 -15.17 1.39 15.06
CA PRO A 395 -13.79 1.41 14.59
C PRO A 395 -13.69 1.09 13.09
N ALA A 396 -13.00 1.96 12.36
CA ALA A 396 -12.60 1.78 10.98
C ALA A 396 -11.27 1.03 10.88
N LEU A 397 -11.13 0.16 9.89
CA LEU A 397 -9.85 -0.41 9.49
C LEU A 397 -9.37 0.33 8.24
N LEU A 398 -8.23 1.01 8.35
CA LEU A 398 -7.59 1.71 7.23
C LEU A 398 -6.28 1.02 6.87
N PHE A 399 -5.89 1.06 5.60
CA PHE A 399 -4.54 0.68 5.23
C PHE A 399 -3.53 1.62 5.89
N VAL A 400 -2.33 1.11 6.12
CA VAL A 400 -1.21 1.96 6.55
C VAL A 400 -0.35 2.31 5.34
N TYR A 401 0.33 3.44 5.39
CA TYR A 401 1.38 3.73 4.40
C TYR A 401 2.47 2.67 4.45
N LYS A 402 3.26 2.53 3.39
CA LYS A 402 4.48 1.70 3.41
C LYS A 402 5.50 2.30 4.38
N PRO A 403 6.44 1.48 4.89
CA PRO A 403 7.51 1.99 5.73
C PRO A 403 8.26 3.15 5.07
N THR A 404 8.68 4.14 5.86
CA THR A 404 9.29 5.39 5.39
C THR A 404 10.51 5.15 4.50
N PHE A 405 11.35 4.15 4.84
CA PHE A 405 12.51 3.80 4.02
C PHE A 405 12.13 3.33 2.61
N LEU A 406 11.06 2.54 2.47
CA LEU A 406 10.59 2.02 1.18
C LEU A 406 9.91 3.11 0.34
N VAL A 407 9.17 4.01 0.98
CA VAL A 407 8.63 5.19 0.31
C VAL A 407 9.77 6.07 -0.22
N TYR A 408 10.85 6.21 0.54
CA TYR A 408 12.04 6.94 0.11
C TYR A 408 12.80 6.24 -1.03
N GLU A 409 12.88 4.90 -1.04
CA GLU A 409 13.40 4.12 -2.18
C GLU A 409 12.60 4.39 -3.47
N TYR A 410 11.26 4.37 -3.40
CA TYR A 410 10.41 4.69 -4.54
C TYR A 410 10.63 6.12 -5.02
N TYR A 411 10.74 7.06 -4.09
CA TYR A 411 11.04 8.45 -4.41
C TYR A 411 12.38 8.58 -5.13
N ALA A 412 13.46 7.99 -4.61
CA ALA A 412 14.77 8.02 -5.24
C ALA A 412 14.73 7.42 -6.66
N PHE A 413 14.04 6.30 -6.85
CA PHE A 413 13.84 5.67 -8.16
C PHE A 413 13.18 6.62 -9.17
N PHE A 414 12.11 7.31 -8.77
CA PHE A 414 11.43 8.27 -9.65
C PHE A 414 12.22 9.55 -9.89
N ILE A 415 12.96 10.03 -8.89
CA ILE A 415 13.85 11.17 -9.07
C ILE A 415 14.95 10.85 -10.09
N VAL A 416 15.55 9.66 -10.04
CA VAL A 416 16.55 9.24 -11.03
C VAL A 416 15.97 9.28 -12.45
N ILE A 417 14.76 8.75 -12.64
CA ILE A 417 14.06 8.79 -13.94
C ILE A 417 13.80 10.24 -14.38
N SER A 418 13.31 11.09 -13.48
CA SER A 418 13.04 12.51 -13.76
C SER A 418 14.32 13.28 -14.13
N LEU A 419 15.45 12.97 -13.50
CA LEU A 419 16.73 13.58 -13.84
C LEU A 419 17.24 13.13 -15.21
N LEU A 420 17.05 11.86 -15.60
CA LEU A 420 17.35 11.39 -16.95
C LEU A 420 16.43 12.07 -17.99
N GLN A 421 15.14 12.25 -17.68
CA GLN A 421 14.23 13.01 -18.55
C GLN A 421 14.67 14.47 -18.73
N GLN A 422 15.18 15.12 -17.68
CA GLN A 422 15.77 16.45 -17.78
C GLN A 422 17.05 16.50 -18.63
N LEU A 423 17.76 15.38 -18.75
CA LEU A 423 18.89 15.21 -19.66
C LEU A 423 18.44 14.92 -21.11
N GLY A 424 17.15 14.97 -21.41
CA GLY A 424 16.59 14.79 -22.74
C GLY A 424 16.22 13.35 -23.10
N PHE A 425 16.22 12.43 -22.14
CA PHE A 425 15.70 11.08 -22.38
C PHE A 425 14.16 11.07 -22.36
N VAL A 426 13.58 10.21 -23.21
CA VAL A 426 12.13 10.08 -23.36
C VAL A 426 11.68 8.68 -22.97
N ASP A 427 10.55 8.61 -22.27
CA ASP A 427 9.84 7.40 -21.85
C ASP A 427 8.72 7.06 -22.85
N LYS A 428 9.02 6.18 -23.82
CA LYS A 428 8.01 5.63 -24.74
C LYS A 428 7.95 4.11 -24.57
N PRO A 429 6.88 3.53 -24.00
CA PRO A 429 5.68 4.19 -23.45
C PRO A 429 5.95 4.97 -22.14
N PRO A 430 5.01 5.84 -21.68
CA PRO A 430 5.20 6.64 -20.47
C PRO A 430 5.55 5.81 -19.22
N VAL A 431 6.33 6.39 -18.30
CA VAL A 431 6.81 5.74 -17.06
C VAL A 431 5.66 5.05 -16.31
N ARG A 432 4.51 5.70 -16.19
CA ARG A 432 3.32 5.16 -15.52
C ARG A 432 2.86 3.83 -16.13
N GLU A 433 2.83 3.73 -17.46
CA GLU A 433 2.41 2.52 -18.16
C GLU A 433 3.45 1.40 -18.04
N GLN A 434 4.73 1.75 -18.12
CA GLN A 434 5.83 0.80 -17.91
C GLN A 434 5.73 0.18 -16.51
N ILE A 435 5.52 0.99 -15.48
CA ILE A 435 5.40 0.53 -14.09
C ILE A 435 4.11 -0.26 -13.85
N GLN A 436 3.00 0.15 -14.45
CA GLN A 436 1.73 -0.57 -14.31
C GLN A 436 1.83 -2.04 -14.73
N LYS A 437 2.70 -2.37 -15.70
CA LYS A 437 3.00 -3.77 -16.08
C LYS A 437 3.66 -4.57 -14.97
N TYR A 438 4.30 -3.92 -14.02
CA TYR A 438 4.95 -4.53 -12.86
C TYR A 438 4.18 -4.28 -11.57
N PHE A 439 3.09 -3.51 -11.59
CA PHE A 439 2.34 -3.16 -10.40
C PHE A 439 1.32 -4.26 -10.07
N TYR A 440 1.71 -5.19 -9.19
CA TYR A 440 0.79 -6.18 -8.64
C TYR A 440 0.69 -6.03 -7.13
N VAL A 441 -0.45 -5.46 -6.73
CA VAL A 441 -1.06 -5.64 -5.41
C VAL A 441 -0.39 -4.85 -4.28
N ASP A 442 0.92 -4.69 -4.26
CA ASP A 442 1.61 -4.20 -3.05
C ASP A 442 2.91 -3.42 -3.30
N GLY A 443 2.88 -2.52 -4.29
CA GLY A 443 4.02 -1.65 -4.60
C GLY A 443 4.83 -2.09 -5.82
N LEU A 444 5.94 -1.40 -6.06
CA LEU A 444 6.88 -1.68 -7.14
C LEU A 444 7.51 -3.05 -6.90
N GLN A 445 7.42 -3.95 -7.88
CA GLN A 445 8.00 -5.30 -7.75
C GLN A 445 9.50 -5.27 -8.02
N ASP A 446 10.22 -6.17 -7.37
CA ASP A 446 11.63 -6.44 -7.65
C ASP A 446 11.84 -6.72 -9.14
N GLY A 447 12.85 -6.10 -9.73
CA GLY A 447 13.15 -6.22 -11.16
C GLY A 447 12.27 -5.36 -12.06
N THR A 448 11.47 -4.42 -11.52
CA THR A 448 10.74 -3.45 -12.36
C THR A 448 11.75 -2.64 -13.18
N LYS A 449 11.54 -2.56 -14.50
CA LYS A 449 12.42 -1.85 -15.43
C LYS A 449 11.68 -0.73 -16.15
N VAL A 450 12.29 0.45 -16.17
CA VAL A 450 11.86 1.60 -16.97
C VAL A 450 12.92 1.86 -18.03
N ILE A 451 12.52 1.86 -19.29
CA ILE A 451 13.39 2.09 -20.44
C ILE A 451 13.20 3.53 -20.89
N LEU A 452 14.33 4.23 -21.00
CA LEU A 452 14.43 5.61 -21.44
C LEU A 452 15.36 5.68 -22.66
N GLN A 453 15.04 6.50 -23.65
CA GLN A 453 15.82 6.62 -24.88
C GLN A 453 16.13 8.08 -25.23
N ARG A 454 17.37 8.34 -25.68
CA ARG A 454 17.81 9.60 -26.26
C ARG A 454 18.77 9.29 -27.40
N ASP A 455 18.41 9.68 -28.61
CA ASP A 455 19.18 9.37 -29.83
C ASP A 455 19.48 7.86 -29.94
N ASP A 456 20.75 7.50 -30.09
CA ASP A 456 21.27 6.12 -30.14
C ASP A 456 21.55 5.52 -28.75
N ILE A 457 21.23 6.24 -27.67
CA ILE A 457 21.46 5.79 -26.29
C ILE A 457 20.15 5.34 -25.66
N GLN A 458 20.19 4.17 -25.04
CA GLN A 458 19.09 3.63 -24.25
C GLN A 458 19.57 3.33 -22.83
N VAL A 459 18.84 3.83 -21.84
CA VAL A 459 19.11 3.60 -20.42
C VAL A 459 17.96 2.81 -19.82
N HIS A 460 18.28 1.66 -19.22
CA HIS A 460 17.32 0.84 -18.49
C HIS A 460 17.51 1.11 -17.00
N VAL A 461 16.48 1.64 -16.34
CA VAL A 461 16.46 1.89 -14.90
C VAL A 461 15.72 0.75 -14.22
N ALA A 462 16.45 -0.11 -13.51
CA ALA A 462 15.92 -1.29 -12.83
C ALA A 462 15.80 -1.03 -11.32
N PHE A 463 14.65 -1.34 -10.73
CA PHE A 463 14.39 -1.26 -9.30
C PHE A 463 14.57 -2.62 -8.65
N ASN A 464 15.40 -2.70 -7.61
CA ASN A 464 15.54 -3.88 -6.76
C ASN A 464 15.78 -5.19 -7.56
N ASP A 465 16.53 -5.09 -8.66
CA ASP A 465 16.75 -6.22 -9.58
C ASP A 465 17.83 -7.16 -9.03
N LEU A 466 17.48 -8.44 -8.88
CA LEU A 466 18.38 -9.44 -8.32
C LEU A 466 19.49 -9.78 -9.31
N ILE A 467 20.73 -9.69 -8.84
CA ILE A 467 21.94 -10.09 -9.57
C ILE A 467 22.26 -11.53 -9.21
N GLU A 468 22.34 -12.35 -10.24
CA GLU A 468 22.55 -13.79 -10.11
C GLU A 468 23.99 -14.13 -9.72
N THR A 469 24.19 -15.30 -9.15
CA THR A 469 25.53 -15.71 -8.72
C THR A 469 26.37 -16.38 -9.80
N HIS A 470 25.77 -16.64 -10.96
CA HIS A 470 26.38 -17.44 -12.01
C HIS A 470 26.01 -16.92 -13.41
N PRO A 471 26.99 -16.82 -14.33
CA PRO A 471 26.76 -16.26 -15.66
C PRO A 471 25.75 -17.06 -16.49
N LEU A 472 25.69 -18.39 -16.35
CA LEU A 472 24.68 -19.21 -17.06
C LEU A 472 23.25 -18.86 -16.67
N ILE A 473 23.03 -18.60 -15.37
CA ILE A 473 21.71 -18.24 -14.85
C ILE A 473 21.35 -16.82 -15.30
N ALA A 474 22.33 -15.92 -15.32
CA ALA A 474 22.14 -14.56 -15.82
C ALA A 474 21.76 -14.53 -17.30
N LEU A 475 22.43 -15.34 -18.14
CA LEU A 475 22.12 -15.48 -19.57
C LEU A 475 20.75 -16.11 -19.80
N SER A 476 20.41 -17.19 -19.09
CA SER A 476 19.11 -17.87 -19.27
C SER A 476 17.92 -16.99 -18.90
N LYS A 477 18.13 -15.98 -18.04
CA LYS A 477 17.12 -14.98 -17.65
C LYS A 477 17.11 -13.74 -18.55
N GLY A 478 18.13 -13.56 -19.38
CA GLY A 478 18.38 -12.29 -20.08
C GLY A 478 18.67 -11.12 -19.13
N SER A 479 19.04 -11.38 -17.86
CA SER A 479 19.48 -10.31 -16.96
C SER A 479 20.93 -9.92 -17.24
N ASN A 480 21.75 -10.86 -17.72
CA ASN A 480 23.14 -10.69 -18.13
C ASN A 480 24.10 -10.24 -17.01
N PHE A 481 23.62 -9.84 -15.83
CA PHE A 481 24.42 -9.46 -14.68
C PHE A 481 24.64 -10.62 -13.71
N TYR A 482 25.87 -10.79 -13.25
CA TYR A 482 26.21 -11.77 -12.24
C TYR A 482 27.29 -11.30 -11.27
N ASN A 483 27.33 -11.91 -10.08
CA ASN A 483 28.38 -11.73 -9.08
C ASN A 483 28.89 -13.09 -8.59
N GLY A 484 30.20 -13.30 -8.55
CA GLY A 484 30.78 -14.61 -8.26
C GLY A 484 30.59 -15.09 -6.82
N GLU A 485 30.41 -14.17 -5.87
CA GLU A 485 30.41 -14.49 -4.43
C GLU A 485 29.01 -14.75 -3.90
N ASP A 486 28.12 -13.76 -4.01
CA ASP A 486 26.79 -13.77 -3.41
C ASP A 486 25.78 -13.02 -4.28
N THR A 487 24.49 -13.38 -4.12
CA THR A 487 23.40 -12.66 -4.77
C THR A 487 23.36 -11.23 -4.26
N LYS A 488 23.30 -10.28 -5.20
CA LYS A 488 23.18 -8.85 -4.89
C LYS A 488 21.83 -8.34 -5.32
N LYS A 489 21.35 -7.30 -4.66
CA LYS A 489 20.10 -6.65 -5.00
C LYS A 489 20.26 -5.15 -4.79
N PRO A 490 20.88 -4.44 -5.76
CA PRO A 490 20.97 -2.99 -5.70
C PRO A 490 19.58 -2.38 -5.72
N ASP A 491 19.37 -1.32 -4.94
CA ASP A 491 18.06 -0.64 -4.87
C ASP A 491 17.67 -0.07 -6.24
N ILE A 492 18.63 0.54 -6.95
CA ILE A 492 18.44 1.03 -8.31
C ILE A 492 19.69 0.72 -9.14
N ARG A 493 19.51 0.23 -10.37
CA ARG A 493 20.58 0.04 -11.35
C ARG A 493 20.23 0.75 -12.65
N LEU A 494 21.17 1.49 -13.22
CA LEU A 494 21.03 2.11 -14.53
C LEU A 494 21.95 1.38 -15.49
N ASP A 495 21.40 0.73 -16.49
CA ASP A 495 22.14 -0.01 -17.50
C ASP A 495 22.12 0.78 -18.81
N CYS A 496 23.29 1.18 -19.33
CA CYS A 496 23.39 1.93 -20.56
C CYS A 496 23.72 1.03 -21.75
N TYR A 497 22.96 1.21 -22.82
CA TYR A 497 23.15 0.56 -24.11
C TYR A 497 23.27 1.61 -25.20
N MET A 498 24.11 1.32 -26.18
CA MET A 498 24.32 2.18 -27.35
C MET A 498 23.95 1.39 -28.60
N LYS A 499 23.20 2.03 -29.50
CA LYS A 499 22.84 1.45 -30.77
C LYS A 499 24.09 1.32 -31.64
N GLN A 500 24.36 0.10 -32.08
CA GLN A 500 25.39 -0.24 -33.06
C GLN A 500 24.69 -1.08 -34.13
N GLU A 501 24.70 -0.58 -35.37
CA GLU A 501 23.89 -1.15 -36.46
C GLU A 501 22.39 -1.21 -36.07
N GLU A 502 21.81 -2.42 -35.99
CA GLU A 502 20.42 -2.65 -35.57
C GLU A 502 20.26 -3.13 -34.12
N LYS A 503 21.35 -3.24 -33.35
CA LYS A 503 21.32 -3.80 -31.99
C LYS A 503 21.82 -2.82 -30.94
N TYR A 504 21.23 -2.89 -29.75
CA TYR A 504 21.69 -2.17 -28.58
C TYR A 504 22.76 -2.98 -27.86
N VAL A 505 23.97 -2.44 -27.78
CA VAL A 505 25.12 -3.09 -27.14
C VAL A 505 25.37 -2.46 -25.79
N TYR A 506 25.52 -3.31 -24.76
CA TYR A 506 25.79 -2.88 -23.40
C TYR A 506 27.12 -2.12 -23.30
N LYS A 507 27.17 -1.07 -22.48
CA LYS A 507 28.37 -0.25 -22.27
C LYS A 507 28.85 -0.26 -20.83
N SER A 508 28.00 0.17 -19.91
CA SER A 508 28.32 0.18 -18.47
C SER A 508 27.05 0.45 -17.67
N SER A 509 27.15 0.28 -16.35
CA SER A 509 26.05 0.55 -15.42
C SER A 509 26.46 1.48 -14.28
N ILE A 510 25.49 2.21 -13.74
CA ILE A 510 25.58 2.88 -12.44
C ILE A 510 24.72 2.12 -11.44
N ILE A 511 25.24 1.96 -10.22
CA ILE A 511 24.47 1.43 -9.09
C ILE A 511 24.12 2.57 -8.16
N ILE A 512 22.86 2.66 -7.74
CA ILE A 512 22.42 3.62 -6.72
C ILE A 512 21.83 2.84 -5.54
N GLU A 513 22.45 3.00 -4.38
CA GLU A 513 22.02 2.46 -3.10
C GLU A 513 21.30 3.56 -2.29
N VAL A 514 20.09 3.29 -1.83
CA VAL A 514 19.25 4.23 -1.09
C VAL A 514 19.30 3.87 0.39
N LYS A 515 19.80 4.80 1.23
CA LYS A 515 19.86 4.58 2.68
C LYS A 515 19.04 5.61 3.43
N TYR A 516 17.95 5.18 4.06
CA TYR A 516 17.21 5.98 5.03
C TYR A 516 17.89 5.94 6.41
N SER A 517 19.05 6.60 6.53
CA SER A 517 19.83 6.65 7.77
C SER A 517 20.68 7.91 7.85
N PRO A 518 21.09 8.32 9.06
CA PRO A 518 22.02 9.43 9.22
C PRO A 518 23.41 9.04 8.70
N MET A 519 24.18 10.04 8.27
CA MET A 519 25.46 9.84 7.58
C MET A 519 26.46 8.98 8.37
N TYR A 520 26.55 9.15 9.69
CA TYR A 520 27.51 8.39 10.52
C TYR A 520 27.24 6.86 10.55
N ASN A 521 26.02 6.42 10.20
CA ASN A 521 25.69 4.99 10.03
C ASN A 521 25.99 4.50 8.60
N ILE A 522 26.08 5.42 7.65
CA ILE A 522 26.30 5.14 6.23
C ILE A 522 27.79 5.19 5.90
N PHE A 523 28.53 6.15 6.43
CA PHE A 523 29.94 6.33 6.15
C PHE A 523 30.67 6.92 7.36
N GLN A 524 31.86 6.38 7.62
CA GLN A 524 32.79 6.92 8.60
C GLN A 524 34.20 6.94 7.99
N PRO A 525 35.00 7.99 8.25
CA PRO A 525 36.37 8.05 7.72
C PRO A 525 37.30 7.03 8.40
N VAL A 526 36.95 6.56 9.61
CA VAL A 526 37.79 5.68 10.44
C VAL A 526 37.64 4.20 10.13
N GLY A 527 36.63 3.79 9.35
CA GLY A 527 36.39 2.38 9.06
C GLY A 527 35.15 2.14 8.21
N ASN A 528 35.03 0.91 7.70
CA ASN A 528 33.91 0.54 6.85
C ASN A 528 32.64 0.29 7.68
N THR A 529 31.57 0.99 7.34
CA THR A 529 30.21 0.66 7.76
C THR A 529 29.65 -0.48 6.89
N LYS A 530 28.54 -1.10 7.32
CA LYS A 530 27.80 -2.07 6.49
C LYS A 530 27.41 -1.52 5.11
N ALA A 531 27.07 -0.24 5.03
CA ALA A 531 26.73 0.40 3.75
C ALA A 531 27.96 0.53 2.84
N THR A 532 29.11 0.96 3.38
CA THR A 532 30.37 1.02 2.59
C THR A 532 30.83 -0.36 2.11
N GLU A 533 30.71 -1.40 2.95
CA GLU A 533 31.01 -2.77 2.53
C GLU A 533 30.09 -3.23 1.40
N GLN A 534 28.80 -2.90 1.47
CA GLN A 534 27.84 -3.22 0.43
C GLN A 534 28.20 -2.50 -0.89
N MET A 535 28.59 -1.22 -0.81
CA MET A 535 29.04 -0.45 -1.98
C MET A 535 30.30 -1.04 -2.61
N TYR A 536 31.32 -1.41 -1.82
CA TYR A 536 32.52 -2.09 -2.33
C TYR A 536 32.17 -3.38 -3.09
N LYS A 537 31.21 -4.14 -2.56
CA LYS A 537 30.76 -5.39 -3.21
C LYS A 537 29.98 -5.15 -4.50
N TYR A 538 29.46 -3.97 -4.78
CA TYR A 538 28.81 -3.70 -6.07
C TYR A 538 29.83 -3.55 -7.21
N TRP A 539 31.04 -3.10 -6.93
CA TRP A 539 32.11 -3.02 -7.94
C TRP A 539 32.51 -4.39 -8.50
N SER A 540 32.18 -5.50 -7.83
CA SER A 540 32.44 -6.86 -8.31
C SER A 540 31.39 -7.41 -9.27
N ILE A 541 30.30 -6.67 -9.52
CA ILE A 541 29.27 -7.05 -10.48
C ILE A 541 29.87 -7.08 -11.89
N LYS A 542 29.55 -8.16 -12.62
CA LYS A 542 30.03 -8.42 -13.97
C LYS A 542 28.83 -8.55 -14.91
N TYR A 543 29.07 -8.31 -16.19
CA TYR A 543 28.08 -8.51 -17.24
C TYR A 543 28.57 -9.59 -18.20
N VAL A 544 27.66 -10.42 -18.70
CA VAL A 544 27.93 -11.49 -19.65
C VAL A 544 26.91 -11.45 -20.78
N GLU A 545 27.39 -11.63 -22.00
CA GLU A 545 26.53 -11.74 -23.18
C GLU A 545 27.03 -12.86 -24.08
N GLU A 546 26.17 -13.30 -25.00
CA GLU A 546 26.50 -14.31 -25.99
C GLU A 546 26.58 -13.66 -27.37
N GLN A 547 27.75 -13.74 -27.99
CA GLN A 547 28.04 -13.24 -29.33
C GLN A 547 28.59 -14.41 -30.16
N ASP A 548 27.90 -14.74 -31.25
CA ASP A 548 28.28 -15.84 -32.17
C ASP A 548 28.55 -17.19 -31.46
N GLY A 549 27.71 -17.54 -30.48
CA GLY A 549 27.83 -18.77 -29.68
C GLY A 549 28.99 -18.78 -28.67
N LYS A 550 29.68 -17.64 -28.50
CA LYS A 550 30.74 -17.44 -27.50
C LYS A 550 30.29 -16.47 -26.42
N ARG A 551 30.67 -16.76 -25.17
CA ARG A 551 30.38 -15.91 -24.02
C ARG A 551 31.43 -14.82 -23.89
N VAL A 552 31.00 -13.57 -23.97
CA VAL A 552 31.83 -12.39 -23.75
C VAL A 552 31.61 -11.88 -22.33
N TYR A 553 32.69 -11.69 -21.58
CA TYR A 553 32.66 -11.30 -20.17
C TYR A 553 33.17 -9.88 -19.97
N HIS A 554 32.29 -9.01 -19.49
CA HIS A 554 32.59 -7.64 -19.11
C HIS A 554 32.91 -7.61 -17.61
N ARG A 555 34.21 -7.67 -17.28
CA ARG A 555 34.68 -7.77 -15.88
C ARG A 555 34.57 -6.47 -15.08
N ARG A 556 34.48 -5.33 -15.77
CA ARG A 556 34.28 -4.00 -15.17
C ARG A 556 32.97 -3.42 -15.72
N ALA A 557 31.86 -3.94 -15.22
CA ALA A 557 30.54 -3.53 -15.69
C ALA A 557 30.08 -2.20 -15.07
N ILE A 558 30.50 -1.92 -13.83
CA ILE A 558 30.04 -0.76 -13.08
C ILE A 558 30.96 0.45 -13.31
N TYR A 559 30.38 1.57 -13.71
CA TYR A 559 31.05 2.86 -13.89
C TYR A 559 31.16 3.62 -12.56
N GLU A 560 30.07 3.66 -11.78
CA GLU A 560 30.02 4.36 -10.50
C GLU A 560 29.02 3.71 -9.55
N VAL A 561 29.31 3.78 -8.25
CA VAL A 561 28.41 3.38 -7.18
C VAL A 561 28.04 4.61 -6.36
N ILE A 562 26.76 4.95 -6.30
CA ILE A 562 26.25 6.14 -5.63
C ILE A 562 25.41 5.69 -4.43
N CYS A 563 25.67 6.21 -3.23
CA CYS A 563 24.76 6.09 -2.11
C CYS A 563 23.98 7.38 -1.93
N VAL A 564 22.65 7.31 -2.05
CA VAL A 564 21.75 8.44 -1.78
C VAL A 564 21.11 8.30 -0.41
N TYR A 565 21.01 9.41 0.32
CA TYR A 565 20.53 9.38 1.70
C TYR A 565 19.85 10.70 2.11
N PRO A 566 18.99 10.69 3.14
CA PRO A 566 18.43 11.90 3.74
C PRO A 566 19.57 12.82 4.19
N GLY A 567 19.52 14.08 3.80
CA GLY A 567 20.60 15.00 4.11
C GLY A 567 20.69 15.42 5.56
N SER A 568 21.82 16.05 5.91
CA SER A 568 21.94 16.83 7.14
C SER A 568 22.64 18.15 6.85
N HIS A 569 22.33 19.17 7.64
CA HIS A 569 23.03 20.46 7.56
C HIS A 569 24.51 20.37 7.97
N MET A 570 24.93 19.27 8.59
CA MET A 570 26.26 19.09 9.17
C MET A 570 27.27 18.47 8.20
N HIS A 571 26.83 17.94 7.07
CA HIS A 571 27.70 17.23 6.12
C HIS A 571 27.65 17.86 4.74
N SER A 572 28.75 17.72 4.00
CA SER A 572 28.81 18.08 2.59
C SER A 572 27.71 17.36 1.81
N LYS A 573 27.13 18.06 0.82
CA LYS A 573 26.06 17.51 -0.03
C LYS A 573 26.53 16.35 -0.91
N LYS A 574 27.84 16.30 -1.20
CA LYS A 574 28.52 15.25 -1.96
C LYS A 574 29.83 14.92 -1.27
N ILE A 575 30.11 13.63 -1.08
CA ILE A 575 31.37 13.11 -0.53
C ILE A 575 31.84 11.98 -1.44
N GLU A 576 33.07 12.08 -1.92
CA GLU A 576 33.71 11.05 -2.75
C GLU A 576 34.60 10.18 -1.87
N SER A 577 34.58 8.87 -2.13
CA SER A 577 35.36 7.87 -1.39
C SER A 577 35.77 6.72 -2.31
N GLY A 578 36.71 5.88 -1.87
CA GLY A 578 37.14 4.71 -2.64
C GLY A 578 36.04 3.69 -2.93
N CYS A 579 34.95 3.69 -2.15
CA CYS A 579 33.79 2.82 -2.40
C CYS A 579 32.75 3.42 -3.36
N GLY A 580 32.86 4.71 -3.72
CA GLY A 580 31.90 5.43 -4.56
C GLY A 580 31.55 6.80 -4.00
N VAL A 581 30.38 7.32 -4.40
CA VAL A 581 29.93 8.68 -4.09
C VAL A 581 28.75 8.67 -3.11
N PHE A 582 28.83 9.42 -2.02
CA PHE A 582 27.70 9.69 -1.13
C PHE A 582 27.06 11.03 -1.50
N LEU A 583 25.75 11.01 -1.75
CA LEU A 583 25.00 12.18 -2.19
C LEU A 583 23.73 12.37 -1.36
N GLN A 584 23.56 13.56 -0.79
CA GLN A 584 22.30 13.88 -0.11
C GLN A 584 21.19 14.10 -1.15
N LEU A 585 20.07 13.39 -1.03
CA LEU A 585 18.95 13.48 -1.98
C LEU A 585 17.63 13.69 -1.23
N TYR A 586 17.11 14.91 -1.24
CA TYR A 586 15.85 15.23 -0.56
C TYR A 586 15.21 16.49 -1.14
N PRO A 587 13.87 16.58 -1.15
CA PRO A 587 13.19 17.82 -1.52
C PRO A 587 13.26 18.82 -0.37
N TYR A 588 13.28 20.11 -0.70
CA TYR A 588 13.19 21.20 0.29
C TYR A 588 12.51 22.42 -0.33
N LYS A 589 11.81 23.19 0.50
CA LYS A 589 11.26 24.49 0.09
C LYS A 589 12.29 25.60 0.36
N THR A 590 12.47 26.49 -0.59
CA THR A 590 13.25 27.72 -0.37
C THR A 590 12.48 28.70 0.51
N LYS A 591 13.14 29.78 0.96
CA LYS A 591 12.47 30.87 1.68
C LYS A 591 11.32 31.51 0.88
N GLN A 592 11.32 31.39 -0.44
CA GLN A 592 10.29 31.91 -1.34
C GLN A 592 9.16 30.89 -1.61
N GLY A 593 9.21 29.70 -0.98
CA GLY A 593 8.23 28.63 -1.17
C GLY A 593 8.49 27.72 -2.37
N GLU A 594 9.49 28.03 -3.21
CA GLU A 594 9.85 27.17 -4.36
C GLU A 594 10.38 25.81 -3.91
N GLU A 595 9.88 24.73 -4.51
CA GLU A 595 10.38 23.37 -4.29
C GLU A 595 11.68 23.14 -5.07
N LYS A 596 12.72 22.67 -4.37
CA LYS A 596 14.02 22.32 -4.94
C LYS A 596 14.47 20.94 -4.48
N LEU A 597 15.39 20.35 -5.21
CA LEU A 597 15.97 19.04 -4.94
C LEU A 597 17.44 19.18 -4.53
N ALA A 598 17.78 18.80 -3.30
CA ALA A 598 19.17 18.66 -2.87
C ALA A 598 19.83 17.49 -3.60
N GLY A 599 21.13 17.61 -3.92
CA GLY A 599 21.87 16.59 -4.67
C GLY A 599 21.65 16.59 -6.18
N LYS A 600 20.59 17.24 -6.70
CA LYS A 600 20.27 17.33 -8.13
C LYS A 600 21.48 17.58 -9.03
N HIS A 601 22.22 18.67 -8.74
CA HIS A 601 23.35 19.07 -9.57
C HIS A 601 24.48 18.03 -9.56
N GLY A 602 24.78 17.45 -8.39
CA GLY A 602 25.80 16.41 -8.26
C GLY A 602 25.44 15.14 -9.02
N MET A 603 24.16 14.72 -8.97
CA MET A 603 23.69 13.56 -9.71
C MET A 603 23.71 13.79 -11.23
N ILE A 604 23.27 14.97 -11.69
CA ILE A 604 23.34 15.37 -13.11
C ILE A 604 24.78 15.34 -13.61
N GLN A 605 25.73 15.92 -12.87
CA GLN A 605 27.15 15.90 -13.25
C GLN A 605 27.70 14.48 -13.40
N ILE A 606 27.32 13.55 -12.51
CA ILE A 606 27.75 12.14 -12.61
C ILE A 606 27.17 11.50 -13.86
N PHE A 607 25.88 11.70 -14.14
CA PHE A 607 25.23 11.15 -15.34
C PHE A 607 25.82 11.74 -16.62
N GLU A 608 26.08 13.04 -16.68
CA GLU A 608 26.72 13.68 -17.85
C GLU A 608 28.13 13.15 -18.08
N LYS A 609 28.94 13.00 -17.03
CA LYS A 609 30.30 12.44 -17.12
C LYS A 609 30.26 10.98 -17.60
N TRP A 610 29.34 10.20 -17.06
CA TRP A 610 29.11 8.81 -17.45
C TRP A 610 28.71 8.70 -18.93
N LEU A 611 27.69 9.44 -19.35
CA LEU A 611 27.20 9.41 -20.73
C LEU A 611 28.26 9.90 -21.72
N LYS A 612 29.05 10.93 -21.36
CA LYS A 612 30.17 11.40 -22.19
C LYS A 612 31.22 10.30 -22.39
N SER A 613 31.57 9.58 -21.33
CA SER A 613 32.56 8.48 -21.39
C SER A 613 32.14 7.27 -22.22
N ILE A 614 30.88 7.20 -22.64
CA ILE A 614 30.35 6.13 -23.50
C ILE A 614 30.43 6.52 -24.99
N VAL A 615 30.40 7.82 -25.29
CA VAL A 615 30.37 8.37 -26.65
C VAL A 615 31.79 8.64 -27.18
N THR A 616 32.72 9.02 -26.30
CA THR A 616 34.17 9.00 -26.57
C THR A 616 34.74 7.62 -26.43
#